data_AF-A0A348PM29-F1
#
_entry.id   AF-A0A348PM29-F1
#
_cell.length_a   1.000
_cell.length_b   1.000
_cell.length_c   1.000
_cell.angle_alpha   90.00
_cell.angle_beta   90.00
_cell.angle_gamma   90.00
#
_symmetry.space_group_name_H-M   'P 1'
#
loop_
_entity.id
_entity.type
_entity.pdbx_description
1 polymer ?
#
loop_
_entity_poly.entity_id
_entity_poly.type
_entity_poly.pdbx_seq_one_letter_code
_entity_poly.pdbx_strand_id
1 'polypeptide(L)' 'MQKQVDKTVNLDLVGVNANAFAIMGAFSRQAKREGWTKQEIDLVLDEAKTGDYDHLLATIILHCEPNDEDDE' A
#
# COMPACT_ATOMS: atom_id res chain seq x y z
N MET A 1 -13.65 -5.89 2.48
CA MET A 1 -12.41 -5.52 3.20
C MET A 1 -12.63 -4.14 3.81
N GLN A 2 -12.13 -3.89 5.02
CA GLN A 2 -12.22 -2.58 5.67
C GLN A 2 -10.82 -1.97 5.72
N LYS A 3 -10.70 -0.64 5.71
CA LYS A 3 -9.42 0.06 5.88
C LYS A 3 -8.93 -0.14 7.31
N GLN A 4 -7.72 -0.66 7.48
CA GLN A 4 -7.06 -0.81 8.79
C GLN A 4 -6.60 0.54 9.34
N VAL A 5 -6.24 1.45 8.43
CA VAL A 5 -5.75 2.79 8.73
C VAL A 5 -6.52 3.79 7.88
N ASP A 6 -7.02 4.87 8.47
CA ASP A 6 -7.73 5.94 7.74
C ASP A 6 -6.75 6.91 7.06
N LYS A 7 -5.87 6.35 6.22
CA LYS A 7 -4.84 7.04 5.44
C LYS A 7 -4.65 6.35 4.09
N THR A 8 -4.20 7.11 3.11
CA THR A 8 -3.75 6.64 1.80
C THR A 8 -2.33 7.11 1.52
N VAL A 9 -1.66 6.45 0.58
CA VAL A 9 -0.34 6.83 0.07
C VAL A 9 -0.45 7.18 -1.40
N ASN A 10 0.28 8.21 -1.82
CA ASN A 10 0.45 8.54 -3.22
C ASN A 10 1.43 7.55 -3.86
N LEU A 11 0.89 6.39 -4.26
CA LEU A 11 1.63 5.30 -4.89
C LEU A 11 0.86 4.79 -6.11
N ASP A 12 1.46 4.93 -7.29
CA ASP A 12 1.03 4.19 -8.46
C ASP A 12 1.67 2.79 -8.46
N LEU A 13 0.83 1.76 -8.47
CA LEU A 13 1.26 0.36 -8.56
C LEU A 13 1.40 -0.12 -10.02
N VAL A 14 1.04 0.71 -11.01
CA VAL A 14 1.23 0.40 -12.42
C VAL A 14 2.73 0.24 -12.70
N GLY A 15 3.11 -0.93 -13.22
CA GLY A 15 4.51 -1.26 -13.50
C GLY A 15 5.31 -1.78 -12.29
N VAL A 16 4.74 -1.78 -11.08
CA VAL A 16 5.30 -2.58 -9.98
C VAL A 16 5.16 -4.04 -10.36
N ASN A 17 6.28 -4.76 -10.41
CA ASN A 17 6.32 -6.19 -10.74
C ASN A 17 5.19 -6.94 -10.00
N ALA A 18 4.53 -7.88 -10.67
CA ALA A 18 3.41 -8.69 -10.16
C ALA A 18 3.79 -9.67 -9.02
N ASN A 19 4.76 -9.30 -8.19
CA ASN A 19 5.25 -10.03 -7.05
C ASN A 19 4.76 -9.37 -5.77
N ALA A 20 4.10 -10.15 -4.91
CA ALA A 20 3.61 -9.74 -3.59
C ALA A 20 4.66 -8.98 -2.75
N PHE A 21 5.91 -9.46 -2.74
CA PHE A 21 7.00 -8.82 -1.98
C PHE A 21 7.40 -7.46 -2.56
N ALA A 22 7.33 -7.31 -3.88
CA ALA A 22 7.62 -6.03 -4.54
C ALA A 22 6.54 -4.99 -4.21
N ILE A 23 5.27 -5.39 -4.26
CA ILE A 23 4.11 -4.54 -3.91
C ILE A 23 4.18 -4.11 -2.45
N MET A 24 4.33 -5.05 -1.51
CA MET A 24 4.47 -4.74 -0.08
C MET A 24 5.67 -3.85 0.20
N GLY A 25 6.80 -4.07 -0.50
CA GLY A 25 8.00 -3.28 -0.39
C GLY A 25 7.82 -1.84 -0.90
N ALA A 26 7.14 -1.66 -2.04
CA ALA A 26 6.83 -0.35 -2.60
C ALA A 26 5.91 0.45 -1.66
N PHE A 27 4.81 -0.15 -1.22
CA PHE A 27 3.90 0.45 -0.24
C PHE A 27 4.62 0.86 1.04
N SER A 28 5.38 -0.03 1.66
CA SER A 28 6.08 0.26 2.92
C SER A 28 7.07 1.43 2.79
N ARG A 29 7.76 1.53 1.65
CA ARG A 29 8.71 2.63 1.39
C ARG A 29 7.98 3.96 1.21
N GLN A 30 6.90 3.97 0.43
CA GLN A 30 6.12 5.17 0.18
C GLN A 30 5.41 5.66 1.44
N ALA A 31 4.76 4.76 2.18
CA ALA A 31 4.10 5.08 3.45
C ALA A 31 5.08 5.72 4.45
N LYS A 32 6.31 5.20 4.56
CA LYS A 32 7.36 5.82 5.39
C LYS A 32 7.73 7.21 4.91
N ARG A 33 7.84 7.43 3.59
CA ARG A 33 8.14 8.74 3.00
C ARG A 33 7.05 9.76 3.31
N GLU A 34 5.81 9.32 3.37
CA GLU A 34 4.64 10.15 3.72
C GLU A 34 4.36 10.23 5.23
N GLY A 35 5.28 9.76 6.07
CA GLY A 35 5.21 9.93 7.52
C GLY A 35 4.25 8.97 8.23
N TRP A 36 3.86 7.87 7.59
CA TRP A 36 3.15 6.79 8.28
C TRP A 36 4.03 6.20 9.37
N THR A 37 3.42 5.90 10.50
CA THR A 37 4.09 5.22 11.60
C THR A 37 4.35 3.75 11.22
N LYS A 38 5.37 3.16 11.85
CA LYS A 38 5.65 1.74 11.67
C LYS A 38 4.43 0.86 11.98
N GLN A 39 3.67 1.21 13.02
CA GLN A 39 2.48 0.47 13.43
C GLN A 39 1.37 0.49 12.37
N GLU A 40 1.12 1.65 11.75
CA GLU A 40 0.13 1.78 10.66
C GLU A 40 0.52 0.94 9.44
N ILE A 41 1.81 0.95 9.09
CA ILE A 41 2.32 0.13 7.98
C ILE A 41 2.20 -1.36 8.31
N ASP A 42 2.59 -1.76 9.52
CA ASP A 42 2.54 -3.16 9.94
C ASP A 42 1.09 -3.68 9.95
N LEU A 43 0.10 -2.86 10.37
CA LEU A 43 -1.33 -3.22 10.32
C LEU A 43 -1.80 -3.53 8.89
N VAL A 44 -1.47 -2.70 7.92
CA VAL A 44 -1.85 -2.91 6.51
C VAL A 44 -1.14 -4.13 5.93
N LEU A 45 0.16 -4.28 6.20
CA LEU A 45 0.94 -5.41 5.71
C LEU A 45 0.50 -6.74 6.33
N ASP A 46 0.08 -6.74 7.58
CA ASP A 46 -0.38 -7.95 8.25
C ASP A 46 -1.75 -8.38 7.71
N GLU A 47 -2.68 -7.44 7.47
CA GLU A 47 -3.92 -7.74 6.74
C GLU A 47 -3.62 -8.34 5.36
N ALA A 48 -2.71 -7.71 4.61
CA ALA A 48 -2.37 -8.14 3.25
C ALA A 48 -1.80 -9.57 3.19
N LYS A 49 -1.22 -10.08 4.28
CA LYS A 49 -0.68 -11.45 4.38
C LYS A 49 -1.71 -12.50 4.82
N THR A 50 -2.91 -12.10 5.25
CA THR A 50 -3.93 -13.04 5.74
C THR A 50 -4.64 -13.83 4.65
N GLY A 51 -4.57 -13.36 3.40
CA GLY A 51 -5.21 -13.98 2.25
C GLY A 51 -4.23 -14.41 1.16
N ASP A 52 -4.75 -14.55 -0.05
CA ASP A 52 -3.97 -14.84 -1.25
C ASP A 52 -3.42 -13.56 -1.91
N TYR A 53 -2.87 -13.72 -3.12
CA TYR A 53 -2.31 -12.60 -3.87
C TYR A 53 -3.35 -11.51 -4.17
N ASP A 54 -4.60 -11.89 -4.48
CA ASP A 54 -5.67 -10.94 -4.80
C ASP A 54 -6.09 -10.17 -3.55
N HIS A 55 -6.16 -10.84 -2.40
CA HIS A 55 -6.37 -10.19 -1.11
C HIS A 55 -5.24 -9.21 -0.76
N LEU A 56 -3.99 -9.58 -0.98
CA LEU A 56 -2.83 -8.69 -0.80
C LEU A 56 -2.97 -7.45 -1.69
N LEU A 57 -3.23 -7.65 -2.98
CA LEU A 57 -3.33 -6.56 -3.94
C LEU A 57 -4.49 -5.63 -3.59
N ALA A 58 -5.66 -6.18 -3.29
CA ALA A 58 -6.83 -5.40 -2.91
C ALA A 58 -6.61 -4.61 -1.61
N THR A 59 -5.91 -5.19 -0.62
CA THR A 59 -5.57 -4.49 0.63
C THR A 59 -4.65 -3.31 0.36
N ILE A 60 -3.60 -3.50 -0.45
CA ILE A 60 -2.64 -2.43 -0.73
C ILE A 60 -3.28 -1.34 -1.59
N ILE A 61 -4.04 -1.68 -2.64
CA ILE A 61 -4.76 -0.72 -3.49
C ILE A 61 -5.73 0.12 -2.66
N LEU A 62 -6.41 -0.45 -1.66
CA LEU A 62 -7.32 0.29 -0.79
C LEU A 62 -6.63 1.44 -0.04
N HIS A 63 -5.32 1.33 0.19
CA HIS A 63 -4.48 2.35 0.81
C HIS A 63 -3.61 3.12 -0.19
N CYS A 64 -3.73 2.89 -1.50
CA CYS A 64 -3.02 3.65 -2.52
C CYS A 64 -4.02 4.55 -3.26
N GLU A 65 -3.80 5.85 -3.17
CA GLU A 65 -4.60 6.84 -3.89
C GLU A 65 -3.61 7.74 -4.62
N PRO A 66 -3.41 7.54 -5.94
CA PRO A 66 -2.52 8.41 -6.71
C PRO A 66 -3.13 9.81 -6.69
N ASN A 67 -2.36 10.78 -6.19
CA ASN A 67 -2.72 12.18 -6.34
C ASN A 67 -2.21 12.61 -7.71
N ASP A 68 -3.12 12.99 -8.61
CA ASP A 68 -2.82 13.54 -9.94
C ASP A 68 -2.15 14.95 -9.85
N GLU A 69 -1.70 15.39 -8.67
CA GLU A 69 -1.14 16.73 -8.42
C GLU A 69 0.38 16.83 -8.67
N ASP A 70 1.07 15.73 -9.00
CA ASP A 70 2.52 15.72 -9.26
C ASP A 70 2.90 15.89 -10.77
N ASP A 71 1.94 16.25 -11.64
CA ASP A 71 2.18 16.66 -13.04
C ASP A 71 2.30 18.22 -13.15
N GLU A 72 3.37 18.81 -12.61
CA GLU A 72 3.80 20.21 -12.91
C GLU A 72 5.26 20.30 -13.39
#